data_AF-A0A8T5RJE8-F1
#
_entry.id   AF-A0A8T5RJE8-F1
#
_cell.length_a   1.000
_cell.length_b   1.000
_cell.length_c   1.000
_cell.angle_alpha   90.00
_cell.angle_beta   90.00
_cell.angle_gamma   90.00
#
_symmetry.space_group_name_H-M   'P 1'
#
loop_
_entity.id
_entity.type
_entity.pdbx_description
1 polymer ?
#
loop_
_entity_poly.entity_id
_entity_poly.type
_entity_poly.pdbx_seq_one_letter_code
_entity_poly.pdbx_strand_id
1 'polypeptide(L)'
;MSRYSKEDIVKLAFKIYKEGETLEISIWRLAELCAIINKNVENGYDIKPLETDSPVLLIREDVNGELLMPPEEEIREVVDNIHYENPSRSELNWYIAEKTLLLDWIKNIIAQNRSNS
;
A
#
# COMPACT_ATOMS: atom_id res chain seq x y z
N MET A 1 -8.95 0.93 -14.97
CA MET A 1 -9.81 1.77 -14.09
C MET A 1 -9.55 1.29 -12.67
N SER A 2 -8.98 2.13 -11.81
CA SER A 2 -8.87 1.82 -10.38
C SER A 2 -10.26 1.56 -9.81
N ARG A 3 -10.41 0.52 -8.99
CA ARG A 3 -11.67 0.15 -8.35
C ARG A 3 -12.18 1.26 -7.40
N TYR A 4 -11.28 2.11 -6.93
CA TYR A 4 -11.58 3.24 -6.05
C TYR A 4 -11.62 4.54 -6.84
N SER A 5 -12.62 5.37 -6.53
CA SER A 5 -12.72 6.68 -7.14
C SER A 5 -11.69 7.64 -6.54
N LYS A 6 -11.37 8.71 -7.29
CA LYS A 6 -10.58 9.82 -6.75
C LYS A 6 -11.18 10.39 -5.45
N GLU A 7 -12.51 10.37 -5.33
CA GLU A 7 -13.22 10.86 -4.16
C GLU A 7 -12.96 9.99 -2.91
N ASP A 8 -12.87 8.68 -3.07
CA ASP A 8 -12.56 7.75 -1.97
C ASP A 8 -11.16 8.01 -1.42
N ILE A 9 -10.18 8.20 -2.31
CA ILE A 9 -8.80 8.55 -1.95
C ILE A 9 -8.78 9.90 -1.21
N VAL A 10 -9.47 10.92 -1.74
CA VAL A 10 -9.53 12.25 -1.11
C VAL A 10 -10.13 12.19 0.30
N LYS A 11 -11.23 11.45 0.48
CA LYS A 11 -11.88 11.29 1.79
C LYS A 11 -10.94 10.65 2.81
N LEU A 12 -10.24 9.60 2.41
CA LEU A 12 -9.32 8.89 3.30
C LEU A 12 -8.03 9.71 3.56
N ALA A 13 -7.46 10.35 2.54
CA ALA A 13 -6.30 11.24 2.70
C ALA A 13 -6.60 12.40 3.66
N PHE A 14 -7.80 12.96 3.59
CA PHE A 14 -8.23 14.00 4.53
C PHE A 14 -8.40 13.47 5.96
N LYS A 15 -8.84 12.21 6.13
CA LYS A 15 -8.88 11.57 7.44
C LYS A 15 -7.46 11.39 8.00
N ILE A 16 -6.53 10.85 7.21
CA ILE A 16 -5.12 10.66 7.60
C ILE A 16 -4.48 12.00 7.98
N TYR A 17 -4.73 13.06 7.19
CA TYR A 17 -4.27 14.41 7.53
C TYR A 17 -4.71 14.87 8.93
N LYS A 18 -5.96 14.56 9.31
CA LYS A 18 -6.51 14.91 10.64
C LYS A 18 -5.93 14.08 11.79
N GLU A 19 -5.39 12.90 11.51
CA GLU A 19 -4.71 12.07 12.52
C GLU A 19 -3.42 12.75 13.02
N GLY A 20 -2.84 13.67 12.22
CA GLY A 20 -1.77 14.55 12.68
C GLY A 20 -0.43 13.84 12.91
N GLU A 21 -0.20 12.72 12.23
CA GLU A 21 1.03 11.95 12.31
C GLU A 21 2.28 12.80 12.01
N THR A 22 3.43 12.39 12.57
CA THR A 22 4.72 12.97 12.21
C THR A 22 5.11 12.52 10.81
N LEU A 23 6.02 13.27 10.17
CA LEU A 23 6.49 12.93 8.83
C LEU A 23 7.08 11.51 8.80
N GLU A 24 7.90 11.17 9.78
CA GLU A 24 8.54 9.85 9.90
C GLU A 24 7.54 8.71 10.03
N ILE A 25 6.50 8.89 10.84
CA ILE A 25 5.46 7.87 10.99
C ILE A 25 4.73 7.67 9.67
N SER A 26 4.40 8.75 8.96
CA SER A 26 3.73 8.66 7.66
C SER A 26 4.61 8.02 6.59
N ILE A 27 5.92 8.31 6.57
CA ILE A 27 6.89 7.67 5.66
C ILE A 27 6.95 6.17 5.94
N TRP A 28 7.12 5.78 7.21
CA TRP A 28 7.15 4.38 7.60
C TRP A 28 5.87 3.64 7.23
N ARG A 29 4.71 4.26 7.52
CA ARG A 29 3.40 3.72 7.17
C ARG A 29 3.23 3.52 5.67
N LEU A 30 3.68 4.47 4.85
CA LEU A 30 3.64 4.33 3.39
C LEU A 30 4.56 3.18 2.91
N ALA A 31 5.77 3.10 3.46
CA ALA A 31 6.72 2.06 3.14
C ALA A 31 6.21 0.67 3.48
N GLU A 32 5.66 0.50 4.69
CA GLU A 32 5.07 -0.75 5.15
C GLU A 32 3.93 -1.20 4.24
N LEU A 33 3.01 -0.30 3.88
CA LEU A 33 1.92 -0.60 2.96
C LEU A 33 2.45 -1.09 1.60
N CYS A 34 3.44 -0.42 1.03
CA CYS A 34 4.03 -0.81 -0.25
C CYS A 34 4.72 -2.17 -0.16
N ALA A 35 5.52 -2.40 0.87
CA ALA A 35 6.22 -3.67 1.08
C ALA A 35 5.25 -4.84 1.27
N ILE A 36 4.15 -4.67 2.02
CA ILE A 36 3.11 -5.69 2.17
C ILE A 36 2.47 -6.00 0.83
N ILE A 37 2.05 -4.98 0.07
CA ILE A 37 1.42 -5.18 -1.24
C ILE A 37 2.36 -5.97 -2.17
N ASN A 38 3.60 -5.50 -2.27
CA ASN A 38 4.66 -6.10 -3.07
C ASN A 38 4.96 -7.55 -2.67
N LYS A 39 4.92 -7.89 -1.37
CA LYS A 39 5.14 -9.27 -0.93
C LYS A 39 4.06 -10.25 -1.41
N ASN A 40 2.84 -9.77 -1.67
CA ASN A 40 1.65 -10.61 -1.86
C ASN A 40 1.15 -10.71 -3.32
N VAL A 41 1.80 -10.04 -4.27
CA VAL A 41 1.38 -10.02 -5.69
C VAL A 41 2.50 -10.56 -6.59
N GLU A 42 2.14 -11.24 -7.69
CA GLU A 42 3.09 -11.98 -8.54
C GLU A 42 4.16 -11.10 -9.20
N ASN A 43 3.84 -9.83 -9.49
CA ASN A 43 4.77 -8.82 -10.02
C ASN A 43 5.09 -7.72 -8.98
N GLY A 44 5.17 -8.11 -7.71
CA GLY A 44 5.25 -7.21 -6.57
C GLY A 44 6.57 -6.48 -6.38
N TYR A 45 7.22 -6.03 -7.46
CA TYR A 45 8.29 -5.04 -7.39
C TYR A 45 7.92 -3.74 -8.12
N ASP A 46 6.75 -3.71 -8.77
CA ASP A 46 6.31 -2.57 -9.58
C ASP A 46 5.52 -1.51 -8.79
N ILE A 47 5.00 -1.82 -7.60
CA ILE A 47 4.25 -0.85 -6.80
C ILE A 47 5.23 0.09 -6.11
N LYS A 48 5.35 1.31 -6.64
CA LYS A 48 6.21 2.34 -6.06
C LYS A 48 5.45 3.21 -5.06
N PRO A 49 6.15 3.72 -4.02
CA PRO A 49 5.51 4.55 -2.99
C PRO A 49 4.82 5.80 -3.52
N LEU A 50 5.44 6.48 -4.49
CA LEU A 50 4.98 7.76 -5.01
C LEU A 50 4.35 7.66 -6.41
N GLU A 51 3.80 6.50 -6.76
CA GLU A 51 3.09 6.30 -8.03
C GLU A 51 1.64 5.87 -7.78
N THR A 52 0.72 6.34 -8.64
CA THR A 52 -0.68 5.92 -8.64
C THR A 52 -0.81 4.68 -9.55
N ASP A 53 -1.00 3.50 -8.97
CA ASP A 53 -0.94 2.25 -9.74
C ASP A 53 -2.29 1.90 -10.38
N SER A 54 -2.25 1.37 -11.62
CA SER A 54 -3.37 0.61 -12.21
C SER A 54 -2.97 -0.85 -12.25
N PRO A 55 -3.41 -1.67 -11.29
CA PRO A 55 -2.67 -2.89 -11.07
C PRO A 55 -3.49 -4.05 -11.66
N VAL A 56 -2.98 -4.64 -12.75
CA VAL A 56 -3.41 -5.99 -13.18
C VAL A 56 -2.72 -6.95 -12.22
N LEU A 57 -3.28 -7.12 -11.03
CA LEU A 57 -2.67 -7.92 -9.98
C LEU A 57 -3.19 -9.35 -10.00
N LEU A 58 -2.25 -10.28 -10.06
CA LEU A 58 -2.43 -11.67 -9.68
C LEU A 58 -1.83 -11.83 -8.28
N ILE A 59 -2.58 -12.45 -7.37
CA ILE A 59 -2.11 -12.80 -6.03
C ILE A 59 -1.16 -13.99 -6.17
N ARG A 60 -0.01 -13.97 -5.48
CA ARG A 60 0.94 -15.09 -5.53
C ARG A 60 0.27 -16.40 -5.09
N GLU A 61 0.62 -17.49 -5.76
CA GLU A 61 0.07 -18.82 -5.49
C GLU A 61 0.35 -19.33 -4.06
N ASP A 62 1.43 -18.87 -3.41
CA ASP A 62 1.79 -19.27 -2.05
C ASP A 62 1.07 -18.46 -0.95
N VAL A 63 0.26 -17.47 -1.33
CA VAL A 63 -0.60 -16.69 -0.42
C VAL A 63 -1.87 -17.50 -0.14
N ASN A 64 -1.75 -18.46 0.78
CA ASN A 64 -2.82 -19.40 1.15
C ASN A 64 -3.80 -18.83 2.19
N GLY A 65 -4.49 -17.76 1.83
CA GLY A 65 -5.59 -17.21 2.63
C GLY A 65 -5.20 -16.24 3.74
N GLU A 66 -3.91 -15.91 3.88
CA GLU A 66 -3.38 -14.91 4.81
C GLU A 66 -2.26 -14.09 4.14
N LEU A 67 -2.13 -12.81 4.52
CA LEU A 67 -1.09 -11.94 3.99
C LEU A 67 0.30 -12.37 4.48
N LEU A 68 1.25 -12.42 3.55
CA LEU A 68 2.66 -12.50 3.87
C LEU A 68 3.15 -11.13 4.34
N MET A 69 3.75 -11.08 5.52
CA MET A 69 4.33 -9.84 6.06
C MET A 69 5.79 -9.72 5.63
N PRO A 70 6.22 -8.55 5.14
CA PRO A 70 7.63 -8.31 4.84
C PRO A 70 8.43 -8.20 6.15
N PRO A 71 9.72 -8.58 6.14
CA PRO A 71 10.64 -8.26 7.23
C PRO A 71 10.90 -6.75 7.30
N GLU A 72 11.37 -6.27 8.45
CA GLU A 72 11.62 -4.85 8.68
C GLU A 72 12.67 -4.28 7.72
N GLU A 73 13.67 -5.07 7.33
CA GLU A 73 14.71 -4.67 6.37
C GLU A 73 14.12 -4.29 5.01
N GLU A 74 13.15 -5.05 4.49
CA GLU A 74 12.45 -4.74 3.24
C GLU A 74 11.64 -3.44 3.36
N ILE A 75 11.08 -3.16 4.54
CA ILE A 75 10.37 -1.89 4.80
C ILE A 75 11.36 -0.73 4.81
N ARG A 76 12.52 -0.89 5.47
CA ARG A 76 13.56 0.15 5.55
C ARG A 76 14.11 0.55 4.18
N GLU A 77 14.31 -0.38 3.27
CA GLU A 77 14.72 -0.08 1.89
C GLU A 77 13.73 0.87 1.19
N VAL A 78 12.43 0.69 1.44
CA VAL A 78 11.38 1.55 0.88
C VAL A 78 11.35 2.91 1.60
N VAL A 79 11.58 2.94 2.91
CA VAL A 79 11.71 4.19 3.70
C VAL A 79 12.84 5.06 3.15
N ASP A 80 14.00 4.48 2.88
CA ASP A 80 15.16 5.20 2.33
C ASP A 80 14.85 5.83 0.95
N ASN A 81 14.10 5.12 0.10
CA ASN A 81 13.65 5.64 -1.19
C ASN A 81 12.70 6.84 -1.01
N ILE A 82 11.73 6.75 -0.09
CA ILE A 82 10.79 7.84 0.18
C ILE A 82 11.53 9.06 0.75
N HIS A 83 12.49 8.86 1.65
CA HIS A 83 13.33 9.95 2.16
C HIS A 83 14.12 10.65 1.07
N TYR A 84 14.71 9.87 0.15
CA TYR A 84 15.46 10.41 -0.99
C TYR A 84 14.56 11.25 -1.91
N GLU A 85 13.34 10.80 -2.17
CA GLU A 85 12.37 11.52 -3.00
C GLU A 85 11.77 12.75 -2.29
N ASN A 86 11.79 12.75 -0.96
CA ASN A 86 11.38 13.87 -0.09
C ASN A 86 9.98 14.45 -0.44
N PRO A 87 8.91 13.63 -0.43
CA PRO A 87 7.56 14.08 -0.76
C PRO A 87 7.01 15.06 0.28
N SER A 88 6.08 15.91 -0.16
CA SER A 88 5.29 16.73 0.75
C SER A 88 4.35 15.86 1.61
N ARG A 89 3.93 16.41 2.75
CA ARG A 89 2.95 15.75 3.63
C ARG A 89 1.63 15.44 2.93
N SER A 90 1.18 16.33 2.04
CA SER A 90 -0.06 16.11 1.27
C SER A 90 0.07 14.95 0.30
N GLU A 91 1.23 14.79 -0.34
CA GLU A 91 1.53 13.64 -1.20
C GLU A 91 1.59 12.35 -0.40
N LEU A 92 2.26 12.33 0.76
CA LEU A 92 2.27 11.16 1.65
C LEU A 92 0.85 10.74 2.05
N ASN A 93 0.01 11.70 2.50
CA ASN A 93 -1.37 11.38 2.88
C ASN A 93 -2.19 10.81 1.71
N TRP A 94 -1.95 11.32 0.49
CA TRP A 94 -2.57 10.80 -0.72
C TRP A 94 -2.15 9.36 -1.00
N TYR A 95 -0.84 9.09 -1.04
CA TYR A 95 -0.32 7.76 -1.35
C TYR A 95 -0.65 6.74 -0.26
N ILE A 96 -0.60 7.12 1.02
CA ILE A 96 -1.05 6.25 2.12
C ILE A 96 -2.52 5.87 1.93
N ALA A 97 -3.38 6.82 1.59
CA ALA A 97 -4.79 6.54 1.34
C ALA A 97 -4.98 5.56 0.18
N GLU A 98 -4.31 5.80 -0.94
CA GLU A 98 -4.38 4.94 -2.11
C GLU A 98 -3.88 3.51 -1.83
N LYS A 99 -2.70 3.36 -1.22
CA LYS A 99 -2.13 2.06 -0.89
C LYS A 99 -2.94 1.32 0.19
N THR A 100 -3.55 2.05 1.13
CA THR A 100 -4.47 1.45 2.11
C THR A 100 -5.67 0.80 1.40
N LEU A 101 -6.31 1.53 0.48
CA LEU A 101 -7.45 1.01 -0.28
C LEU A 101 -7.05 -0.19 -1.15
N LEU A 102 -5.87 -0.11 -1.79
CA LEU A 102 -5.33 -1.22 -2.57
C LEU A 102 -5.09 -2.48 -1.73
N LEU A 103 -4.47 -2.32 -0.55
CA LEU A 103 -4.22 -3.43 0.36
C LEU A 103 -5.53 -4.06 0.89
N ASP A 104 -6.54 -3.25 1.20
CA ASP A 104 -7.85 -3.74 1.62
C ASP A 104 -8.54 -4.55 0.51
N TRP A 105 -8.39 -4.14 -0.75
CA TRP A 105 -8.86 -4.94 -1.88
C TRP A 105 -8.14 -6.28 -1.99
N ILE A 106 -6.80 -6.30 -1.86
CA ILE A 106 -6.00 -7.51 -1.87
C ILE A 106 -6.43 -8.47 -0.75
N LYS A 107 -6.61 -7.96 0.48
CA LYS A 107 -7.12 -8.75 1.62
C LYS A 107 -8.47 -9.42 1.30
N ASN A 108 -9.37 -8.69 0.65
CA ASN A 108 -10.67 -9.23 0.25
C ASN A 108 -10.55 -10.35 -0.79
N ILE A 109 -9.64 -10.24 -1.76
CA ILE A 109 -9.39 -11.31 -2.74
C ILE A 109 -8.85 -12.57 -2.04
N ILE A 110 -7.84 -12.40 -1.18
CA ILE A 110 -7.22 -13.49 -0.43
C ILE A 110 -8.28 -14.23 0.42
N ALA A 111 -9.14 -13.48 1.11
CA ALA A 111 -10.22 -14.04 1.92
C ALA A 111 -11.28 -14.79 1.09
N GLN A 112 -11.59 -14.31 -0.11
CA GLN A 112 -12.50 -14.99 -1.04
C GLN A 112 -11.91 -16.30 -1.57
N ASN A 113 -10.62 -16.32 -1.90
CA ASN A 113 -9.92 -17.54 -2.34
C ASN A 113 -9.94 -18.62 -1.25
N ARG A 114 -9.76 -18.23 0.02
CA ARG A 114 -9.89 -19.14 1.17
C ARG A 114 -11.28 -19.74 1.31
N SER A 115 -12.33 -18.99 0.99
CA SER A 115 -13.72 -19.45 1.13
C SER A 115 -14.19 -20.34 -0.02
N ASN A 116 -13.49 -20.32 -1.15
CA ASN A 116 -13.76 -21.13 -2.34
C ASN A 116 -12.87 -22.40 -2.43
N SER A 117 -11.95 -22.60 -1.48
CA SER A 117 -11.08 -23.77 -1.36
C SER A 117 -11.61 -24.73 -0.29
#